data_AF-A0A529QJX2-F1
#
_entry.id   AF-A0A529QJX2-F1
#
_cell.length_a   1.000
_cell.length_b   1.000
_cell.length_c   1.000
_cell.angle_alpha   90.00
_cell.angle_beta   90.00
_cell.angle_gamma   90.00
#
_symmetry.space_group_name_H-M   'P 1'
#
loop_
_entity.id
_entity.type
_entity.pdbx_description
1 polymer ?
#
loop_
_entity_poly.entity_id
_entity_poly.type
_entity_poly.pdbx_seq_one_letter_code
_entity_poly.pdbx_strand_id
1 'polypeptide(L)'
;MKTIDLAYRTLYAELVQRSLDASFETDFSTAGNFVRVPVKGRDYWYFEETRPEKKRRYVGPAEDPEIARRVAAFREIKGDLRSRRKLVSTLVRDAGLTAPETFTGDVVEALEKAGLFRLRAVLVGTAAFQTYAGHLGVRLPGAALQTGDADFAQFHS
;
A
#
# COMPACT_ATOMS: atom_id res chain seq x y z
N MET A 1 12.77 14.33 -23.45
CA MET A 1 11.98 13.37 -22.64
C MET A 1 10.51 13.67 -22.84
N LYS A 2 9.62 12.66 -22.86
CA LYS A 2 8.19 12.89 -23.08
C LYS A 2 7.52 13.35 -21.78
N THR A 3 6.92 14.53 -21.82
CA THR A 3 6.15 15.14 -20.74
C THR A 3 4.90 14.33 -20.42
N ILE A 4 4.62 14.11 -19.14
CA ILE A 4 3.37 13.53 -18.65
C ILE A 4 2.33 14.64 -18.55
N ASP A 5 1.09 14.36 -18.94
CA ASP A 5 -0.03 15.29 -18.87
C ASP A 5 -0.27 15.82 -17.43
N LEU A 6 -0.75 17.06 -17.32
CA LEU A 6 -0.98 17.72 -16.04
C LEU A 6 -1.94 16.93 -15.13
N ALA A 7 -3.00 16.33 -15.69
CA ALA A 7 -3.95 15.56 -14.91
C ALA A 7 -3.27 14.39 -14.17
N TYR A 8 -2.35 13.69 -14.84
CA TYR A 8 -1.61 12.58 -14.21
C TYR A 8 -0.57 13.07 -13.20
N ARG A 9 0.02 14.26 -13.40
CA ARG A 9 0.90 14.87 -12.39
C ARG A 9 0.13 15.21 -11.11
N THR A 10 -1.09 15.71 -11.24
CA THR A 10 -1.98 15.97 -10.10
C THR A 10 -2.36 14.67 -9.39
N LEU A 11 -2.70 13.61 -10.13
CA LEU A 11 -2.96 12.29 -9.54
C LEU A 11 -1.75 11.72 -8.81
N TYR A 12 -0.54 11.92 -9.36
CA TYR A 12 0.70 11.52 -8.69
C TYR A 12 0.93 12.30 -7.39
N ALA A 13 0.70 13.62 -7.39
CA ALA A 13 0.81 14.44 -6.18
C ALA A 13 -0.17 13.98 -5.09
N GLU A 14 -1.43 13.67 -5.46
CA GLU A 14 -2.41 13.10 -4.52
C GLU A 14 -1.91 11.76 -3.94
N LEU A 15 -1.39 10.86 -4.78
CA LEU A 15 -0.84 9.58 -4.34
C LEU A 15 0.31 9.77 -3.34
N VAL A 16 1.23 10.71 -3.60
CA VAL A 16 2.35 11.00 -2.69
C VAL A 16 1.83 11.49 -1.35
N GLN A 17 0.93 12.47 -1.33
CA GLN A 17 0.34 13.00 -0.09
C GLN A 17 -0.32 11.88 0.73
N ARG A 18 -1.19 11.09 0.09
CA ARG A 18 -1.88 9.97 0.73
C ARG A 18 -0.97 8.84 1.17
N SER A 19 0.24 8.72 0.62
CA SER A 19 1.22 7.72 1.04
C SER A 19 2.03 8.16 2.26
N LEU A 20 2.26 9.47 2.42
CA LEU A 20 2.90 10.03 3.61
C LEU A 20 1.97 9.97 4.83
N ASP A 21 0.67 10.21 4.62
CA ASP A 21 -0.34 10.13 5.69
C ASP A 21 -0.71 8.67 6.07
N ALA A 22 -0.21 7.69 5.33
CA ALA A 22 -0.64 6.29 5.41
C ALA A 22 -0.11 5.50 6.62
N SER A 23 0.56 6.12 7.58
CA SER A 23 1.15 5.43 8.72
C SER A 23 0.09 5.02 9.76
N PHE A 24 -0.66 3.95 9.47
CA PHE A 24 -1.50 3.27 10.44
C PHE A 24 -1.27 1.76 10.34
N GLU A 25 -0.45 1.22 11.24
CA GLU A 25 -0.36 -0.21 11.49
C GLU A 25 -1.68 -0.68 12.12
N THR A 26 -2.28 -1.74 11.58
CA THR A 26 -3.51 -2.33 12.11
C THR A 26 -3.19 -3.66 12.80
N ASP A 27 -3.83 -3.94 13.94
CA ASP A 27 -3.76 -5.25 14.63
C ASP A 27 -4.17 -6.44 13.72
N PHE A 28 -4.91 -6.14 12.65
CA PHE A 28 -5.44 -7.09 11.69
C PHE A 28 -4.80 -6.88 10.31
N SER A 29 -4.46 -7.97 9.63
CA SER A 29 -3.92 -7.89 8.27
C SER A 29 -4.90 -7.24 7.29
N THR A 30 -4.44 -6.32 6.43
CA THR A 30 -5.29 -5.73 5.36
C THR A 30 -5.75 -6.77 4.32
N ALA A 31 -5.13 -7.96 4.30
CA ALA A 31 -5.54 -9.09 3.48
C ALA A 31 -6.90 -9.69 3.91
N GLY A 32 -7.28 -9.54 5.18
CA GLY A 32 -8.53 -10.07 5.73
C GLY A 32 -9.72 -9.11 5.65
N ASN A 33 -10.89 -9.58 6.12
CA ASN A 33 -12.14 -8.81 6.18
C ASN A 33 -12.92 -9.11 7.46
N PHE A 34 -13.63 -8.10 7.98
CA PHE A 34 -14.67 -8.31 8.99
C PHE A 34 -16.00 -8.70 8.35
N VAL A 35 -16.58 -9.79 8.82
CA VAL A 35 -17.86 -10.35 8.33
C VAL A 35 -18.83 -10.49 9.51
N ARG A 36 -20.09 -10.07 9.32
CA ARG A 36 -21.16 -10.29 10.30
C ARG A 36 -21.69 -11.70 10.14
N VAL A 37 -21.85 -12.39 11.26
CA VAL A 37 -22.42 -13.74 11.31
C VAL A 37 -23.59 -13.72 12.30
N PRO A 38 -24.83 -13.97 11.84
CA PRO A 38 -25.97 -14.09 12.73
C PRO A 38 -25.92 -15.44 13.46
N VAL A 39 -26.05 -15.43 14.78
CA VAL A 39 -26.12 -16.62 15.64
C VAL A 39 -27.23 -16.43 16.66
N LYS A 40 -28.27 -17.28 16.61
CA LYS A 40 -29.39 -17.28 17.58
C LYS A 40 -30.03 -15.88 17.77
N GLY A 41 -30.20 -15.12 16.69
CA GLY A 41 -30.84 -13.80 16.70
C GLY A 41 -29.93 -12.64 17.12
N ARG A 42 -28.63 -12.87 17.34
CA ARG A 42 -27.63 -11.82 17.58
C ARG A 42 -26.55 -11.87 16.52
N ASP A 43 -26.00 -10.71 16.18
CA ASP A 43 -24.92 -10.61 15.21
C ASP A 43 -23.56 -10.54 15.89
N TYR A 44 -22.59 -11.22 15.28
CA TYR A 44 -21.22 -11.25 15.75
C TYR A 44 -20.26 -10.91 14.61
N TRP A 45 -19.19 -10.21 14.96
CA TRP A 45 -18.08 -9.96 14.05
C TRP A 45 -17.09 -11.12 14.08
N TYR A 46 -16.73 -11.57 12.89
CA TYR A 46 -15.62 -12.47 12.66
C TYR A 46 -14.62 -11.81 11.72
N PHE A 47 -13.34 -12.05 11.94
CA PHE A 47 -12.28 -11.66 11.02
C PHE A 47 -11.89 -12.86 10.15
N GLU A 48 -11.97 -12.71 8.83
CA GLU A 48 -11.67 -13.76 7.86
C GLU A 48 -10.47 -13.38 7.00
N GLU A 49 -9.48 -14.27 6.97
CA GLU A 49 -8.36 -14.23 6.04
C GLU A 49 -8.54 -15.37 5.04
N THR A 50 -8.42 -15.08 3.74
CA THR A 50 -8.68 -16.06 2.67
C THR A 50 -7.40 -16.65 2.08
N ARG A 51 -6.23 -16.09 2.41
CA ARG A 51 -4.92 -16.53 1.90
C ARG A 51 -3.85 -16.37 2.99
N PRO A 52 -2.87 -17.29 3.11
CA PRO A 52 -2.70 -18.51 2.30
C PRO A 52 -3.76 -19.60 2.58
N GLU A 53 -4.34 -19.61 3.77
CA GLU A 53 -5.42 -20.53 4.16
C GLU A 53 -6.63 -19.74 4.66
N LYS A 54 -7.83 -20.32 4.51
CA LYS A 54 -9.05 -19.71 5.05
C LYS A 54 -9.06 -19.84 6.58
N LYS A 55 -8.79 -18.74 7.28
CA LYS A 55 -8.84 -18.66 8.75
C LYS A 55 -9.90 -17.66 9.16
N ARG A 56 -10.77 -18.08 10.10
CA ARG A 56 -11.83 -17.24 10.66
C ARG A 56 -11.63 -17.15 12.17
N ARG A 57 -11.56 -15.94 12.71
CA ARG A 57 -11.41 -15.66 14.14
C ARG A 57 -12.61 -14.88 14.66
N TYR A 58 -13.15 -15.29 15.79
CA TYR A 58 -14.19 -14.53 16.49
C TYR A 58 -13.60 -13.22 17.03
N VAL A 59 -14.32 -12.11 16.85
CA VAL A 59 -13.89 -10.78 17.28
C VAL A 59 -14.76 -10.30 18.43
N GLY A 60 -16.08 -10.46 18.31
CA GLY A 60 -17.02 -10.12 19.38
C GLY A 60 -18.43 -9.78 18.89
N PRO A 61 -19.34 -9.36 19.78
CA PRO A 61 -20.71 -8.98 19.43
C PRO A 61 -20.75 -7.74 18.54
N ALA A 62 -21.68 -7.71 17.58
CA ALA A 62 -21.85 -6.56 16.70
C ALA A 62 -22.50 -5.33 17.37
N GLU A 63 -23.18 -5.55 18.50
CA GLU A 63 -23.81 -4.51 19.32
C GLU A 63 -22.80 -3.78 20.22
N ASP A 64 -21.58 -4.30 20.38
CA ASP A 64 -20.52 -3.64 21.13
C ASP A 64 -20.02 -2.39 20.37
N PRO A 65 -20.20 -1.17 20.93
CA PRO A 65 -19.82 0.07 20.26
C PRO A 65 -18.32 0.16 19.97
N GLU A 66 -17.47 -0.41 20.81
CA GLU A 66 -16.03 -0.38 20.62
C GLU A 66 -15.62 -1.26 19.44
N ILE A 67 -16.19 -2.46 19.33
CA ILE A 67 -15.95 -3.37 18.21
C ILE A 67 -16.48 -2.75 16.91
N ALA A 68 -17.69 -2.18 16.93
CA ALA A 68 -18.25 -1.51 15.76
C ALA A 68 -17.35 -0.37 15.28
N ARG A 69 -16.79 0.44 16.20
CA ARG A 69 -15.83 1.50 15.89
C ARG A 69 -14.55 0.96 15.25
N ARG A 70 -13.96 -0.12 15.80
CA ARG A 70 -12.75 -0.76 15.24
C ARG A 70 -13.00 -1.31 13.84
N VAL A 71 -14.15 -1.95 13.61
CA VAL A 71 -14.54 -2.46 12.28
C VAL A 71 -14.74 -1.33 11.28
N ALA A 72 -15.38 -0.23 11.68
CA ALA A 72 -15.53 0.95 10.82
C ALA A 72 -14.18 1.55 10.44
N ALA A 73 -13.28 1.76 11.40
CA ALA A 73 -11.93 2.26 11.15
C ALA A 73 -11.15 1.36 10.18
N PHE A 74 -11.22 0.04 10.34
CA PHE A 74 -10.57 -0.90 9.42
C PHE A 74 -11.14 -0.81 7.99
N ARG A 75 -12.44 -0.59 7.84
CA ARG A 75 -13.07 -0.42 6.53
C ARG A 75 -12.57 0.83 5.81
N GLU A 76 -12.41 1.94 6.53
CA GLU A 76 -11.84 3.17 5.99
C GLU A 76 -10.40 2.95 5.51
N ILE A 77 -9.55 2.33 6.34
CA ILE A 77 -8.16 1.98 5.97
C ILE A 77 -8.12 1.13 4.70
N LYS A 78 -8.99 0.11 4.60
CA LYS A 78 -9.05 -0.76 3.42
C LYS A 78 -9.59 -0.03 2.19
N GLY A 79 -10.55 0.87 2.37
CA GLY A 79 -11.10 1.72 1.31
C GLY A 79 -10.02 2.64 0.75
N ASP A 80 -9.27 3.29 1.62
CA ASP A 80 -8.14 4.14 1.26
C ASP A 80 -7.05 3.36 0.51
N LEU A 81 -6.63 2.19 1.02
CA LEU A 81 -5.66 1.31 0.35
C LEU A 81 -6.11 0.91 -1.06
N ARG A 82 -7.39 0.55 -1.23
CA ARG A 82 -7.96 0.21 -2.54
C ARG A 82 -7.94 1.41 -3.48
N SER A 83 -8.28 2.60 -2.98
CA SER A 83 -8.28 3.83 -3.75
C SER A 83 -6.86 4.22 -4.20
N ARG A 84 -5.85 4.13 -3.32
CA ARG A 84 -4.43 4.31 -3.68
C ARG A 84 -3.95 3.32 -4.74
N ARG A 85 -4.30 2.03 -4.62
CA ARG A 85 -3.98 1.03 -5.65
C ARG A 85 -4.59 1.37 -7.02
N LYS A 86 -5.78 1.99 -7.03
CA LYS A 86 -6.40 2.47 -8.26
C LYS A 86 -5.60 3.63 -8.87
N LEU A 87 -5.15 4.60 -8.06
CA LEU A 87 -4.26 5.67 -8.51
C LEU A 87 -2.98 5.12 -9.13
N VAL A 88 -2.29 4.19 -8.46
CA VAL A 88 -1.09 3.53 -8.98
C VAL A 88 -1.38 2.85 -10.31
N SER A 89 -2.47 2.08 -10.41
CA SER A 89 -2.84 1.41 -11.66
C SER A 89 -3.07 2.40 -12.82
N THR A 90 -3.74 3.52 -12.57
CA THR A 90 -3.97 4.57 -13.58
C THR A 90 -2.66 5.23 -14.01
N LEU A 91 -1.79 5.55 -13.05
CA LEU A 91 -0.49 6.17 -13.34
C LEU A 91 0.43 5.24 -14.15
N VAL A 92 0.43 3.95 -13.87
CA VAL A 92 1.24 2.97 -14.60
C VAL A 92 0.66 2.71 -16.00
N ARG A 93 -0.64 2.38 -16.09
CA ARG A 93 -1.27 1.97 -17.36
C ARG A 93 -1.51 3.13 -18.31
N ASP A 94 -1.98 4.26 -17.80
CA ASP A 94 -2.48 5.36 -18.63
C ASP A 94 -1.44 6.49 -18.75
N ALA A 95 -0.76 6.84 -17.64
CA ALA A 95 0.31 7.86 -17.68
C ALA A 95 1.64 7.31 -18.21
N GLY A 96 1.83 5.99 -18.16
CA GLY A 96 3.06 5.32 -18.58
C GLY A 96 4.22 5.52 -17.62
N LEU A 97 3.94 5.65 -16.31
CA LEU A 97 4.96 5.58 -15.28
C LEU A 97 5.50 4.15 -15.15
N THR A 98 6.80 4.04 -14.89
CA THR A 98 7.45 2.74 -14.66
C THR A 98 7.09 2.23 -13.26
N ALA A 99 6.71 0.96 -13.19
CA ALA A 99 6.60 0.23 -11.94
C ALA A 99 7.85 -0.65 -11.74
N PRO A 100 8.30 -0.85 -10.49
CA PRO A 100 9.33 -1.84 -10.21
C PRO A 100 8.82 -3.26 -10.49
N GLU A 101 9.74 -4.22 -10.56
CA GLU A 101 9.37 -5.63 -10.58
C GLU A 101 8.63 -6.02 -9.29
N THR A 102 7.67 -6.95 -9.40
CA THR A 102 6.87 -7.41 -8.25
C THR A 102 7.73 -7.86 -7.08
N PHE A 103 8.77 -8.67 -7.33
CA PHE A 103 9.66 -9.16 -6.27
C PHE A 103 10.38 -8.02 -5.55
N THR A 104 10.89 -7.04 -6.30
CA THR A 104 11.52 -5.84 -5.73
C THR A 104 10.53 -5.07 -4.86
N GLY A 105 9.29 -4.90 -5.33
CA GLY A 105 8.21 -4.28 -4.55
C GLY A 105 7.89 -5.02 -3.26
N ASP A 106 7.78 -6.35 -3.31
CA ASP A 106 7.50 -7.21 -2.16
C ASP A 106 8.61 -7.12 -1.10
N VAL A 107 9.88 -7.09 -1.54
CA VAL A 107 11.05 -6.91 -0.65
C VAL A 107 11.02 -5.54 0.02
N VAL A 108 10.75 -4.47 -0.73
CA VAL A 108 10.63 -3.11 -0.18
C VAL A 108 9.49 -3.02 0.84
N GLU A 109 8.33 -3.60 0.55
CA GLU A 109 7.19 -3.64 1.48
C GLU A 109 7.51 -4.43 2.76
N ALA A 110 8.18 -5.58 2.64
CA ALA A 110 8.58 -6.38 3.79
C ALA A 110 9.57 -5.64 4.70
N LEU A 111 10.55 -4.95 4.11
CA LEU A 111 11.54 -4.17 4.84
C LEU A 111 10.95 -2.91 5.48
N GLU A 112 10.00 -2.25 4.81
CA GLU A 112 9.23 -1.14 5.37
C GLU A 112 8.50 -1.56 6.64
N LYS A 113 7.76 -2.67 6.58
CA LYS A 113 7.04 -3.24 7.74
C LYS A 113 7.97 -3.66 8.87
N ALA A 114 9.15 -4.17 8.55
CA ALA A 114 10.20 -4.47 9.52
C ALA A 114 10.82 -3.20 10.15
N GLY A 115 10.50 -2.01 9.63
CA GLY A 115 10.94 -0.72 10.16
C GLY A 115 12.26 -0.20 9.58
N LEU A 116 12.72 -0.73 8.44
CA LEU A 116 14.01 -0.36 7.84
C LEU A 116 14.15 1.17 7.64
N PHE A 117 13.13 1.83 7.10
CA PHE A 117 13.14 3.28 6.89
C PHE A 117 13.09 4.08 8.21
N ARG A 118 12.48 3.53 9.27
CA ARG A 118 12.52 4.12 10.63
C ARG A 118 13.93 4.05 11.24
N LEU A 119 14.74 3.10 10.80
CA LEU A 119 16.17 2.97 11.15
C LEU A 119 17.08 3.85 10.28
N ARG A 120 16.53 4.90 9.66
CA ARG A 120 17.26 5.88 8.82
C ARG A 120 17.95 5.27 7.61
N ALA A 121 17.38 4.20 7.07
CA ALA A 121 17.76 3.70 5.76
C ALA A 121 16.95 4.39 4.66
N VAL A 122 17.47 4.39 3.45
CA VAL A 122 16.83 4.93 2.24
C VAL A 122 16.97 3.94 1.08
N LEU A 123 15.96 3.90 0.20
CA LEU A 123 16.02 3.16 -1.05
C LEU A 123 16.94 3.90 -2.02
N VAL A 124 17.87 3.17 -2.65
CA VAL A 124 18.79 3.70 -3.67
C VAL A 124 18.74 2.82 -4.92
N GLY A 125 19.61 3.07 -5.90
CA GLY A 125 19.69 2.27 -7.11
C GLY A 125 18.50 2.48 -8.07
N THR A 126 18.26 1.49 -8.92
CA THR A 126 17.30 1.57 -10.03
C THR A 126 15.87 1.78 -9.55
N ALA A 127 15.45 1.05 -8.51
CA ALA A 127 14.11 1.17 -7.94
C ALA A 127 13.83 2.59 -7.42
N ALA A 128 14.81 3.22 -6.76
CA ALA A 128 14.72 4.62 -6.37
C ALA A 128 14.69 5.55 -7.61
N PHE A 129 15.55 5.29 -8.60
CA PHE A 129 15.64 6.11 -9.81
C PHE A 129 14.31 6.17 -10.59
N GLN A 130 13.58 5.05 -10.69
CA GLN A 130 12.27 4.99 -11.34
C GLN A 130 11.25 5.98 -10.75
N THR A 131 11.34 6.27 -9.45
CA THR A 131 10.38 7.17 -8.76
C THR A 131 10.47 8.62 -9.24
N TYR A 132 11.62 9.05 -9.79
CA TYR A 132 11.80 10.41 -10.31
C TYR A 132 10.88 10.72 -11.49
N ALA A 133 10.42 9.72 -12.25
CA ALA A 133 9.51 9.92 -13.37
C ALA A 133 8.24 10.69 -12.96
N GLY A 134 7.66 10.32 -11.81
CA GLY A 134 6.48 10.97 -11.26
C GLY A 134 6.77 12.38 -10.74
N HIS A 135 7.88 12.55 -10.00
CA HIS A 135 8.28 13.84 -9.44
C HIS A 135 8.62 14.87 -10.52
N LEU A 136 9.31 14.46 -11.57
CA LEU A 136 9.70 15.32 -12.69
C LEU A 136 8.57 15.49 -13.72
N GLY A 137 7.52 14.66 -13.64
CA GLY A 137 6.42 14.66 -14.61
C GLY A 137 6.88 14.31 -16.03
N VAL A 138 7.88 13.43 -16.17
CA VAL A 138 8.43 13.00 -17.46
C VAL A 138 8.56 11.48 -17.52
N ARG A 139 8.48 10.91 -18.72
CA ARG A 139 8.81 9.50 -18.94
C ARG A 139 10.32 9.32 -19.01
N LEU A 140 10.83 8.42 -18.18
CA LEU A 140 12.23 8.03 -18.19
C LEU A 140 12.53 7.10 -19.40
N PRO A 141 13.73 7.17 -20.02
CA PRO A 141 14.11 6.27 -21.11
C PRO A 141 14.18 4.81 -20.65
N GLY A 142 13.54 3.89 -21.39
CA GLY A 142 13.35 2.49 -20.97
C GLY A 142 14.61 1.65 -20.79
N ALA A 143 15.73 2.01 -21.43
CA ALA A 143 16.98 1.24 -21.39
C ALA A 143 17.69 1.23 -20.02
N ALA A 144 17.24 2.06 -19.06
CA ALA A 144 17.88 2.24 -17.76
C ALA A 144 17.00 1.84 -16.56
N LEU A 145 15.90 1.09 -16.79
CA LEU A 145 14.81 0.99 -15.81
C LEU A 145 14.40 -0.44 -15.43
N GLN A 146 15.20 -1.47 -15.69
CA GLN A 146 14.88 -2.80 -15.17
C GLN A 146 16.12 -3.47 -14.56
N THR A 147 16.10 -3.59 -13.25
CA THR A 147 16.95 -4.48 -12.47
C THR A 147 16.05 -5.25 -11.50
N GLY A 148 16.47 -6.46 -11.12
CA GLY A 148 15.72 -7.33 -10.20
C GLY A 148 16.20 -7.25 -8.75
N ASP A 149 16.95 -6.21 -8.42
CA ASP A 149 17.53 -5.93 -7.11
C ASP A 149 16.85 -4.74 -6.42
N ALA A 150 16.98 -4.71 -5.09
CA ALA A 150 16.53 -3.61 -4.24
C ALA A 150 17.73 -3.14 -3.40
N ASP A 151 18.27 -1.97 -3.73
CA ASP A 151 19.43 -1.42 -3.05
C ASP A 151 19.01 -0.48 -1.91
N PHE A 152 19.66 -0.59 -0.76
CA PHE A 152 19.42 0.28 0.39
C PHE A 152 20.73 0.85 0.91
N ALA A 153 20.70 2.11 1.32
CA ALA A 153 21.78 2.74 2.06
C ALA A 153 21.29 3.09 3.46
N GLN A 154 22.08 2.78 4.49
CA GLN A 154 21.77 3.11 5.88
C GLN A 154 22.79 4.10 6.44
N PHE A 155 22.28 5.16 7.06
CA PHE A 155 23.11 6.09 7.79
C PHE A 155 23.49 5.50 9.15
N HIS A 156 24.80 5.33 9.39
CA HIS A 156 25.35 4.95 10.69
C HIS A 156 25.98 6.18 11.34
N SER A 157 25.41 6.63 12.45
CA SER A 157 25.96 7.68 13.33
C SER A 157 26.19 7.14 14.72
#